data_AF-A0A977LBU0-F1
#
_entry.id   AF-A0A977LBU0-F1
#
_cell.length_a   1.000
_cell.length_b   1.000
_cell.length_c   1.000
_cell.angle_alpha   90.00
_cell.angle_beta   90.00
_cell.angle_gamma   90.00
#
_symmetry.space_group_name_H-M   'P 1'
#
loop_
_entity.id
_entity.type
_entity.pdbx_description
1 polymer ?
#
loop_
_entity_poly.entity_id
_entity_poly.type
_entity_poly.pdbx_seq_one_letter_code
_entity_poly.pdbx_strand_id
1 'polypeptide(L)'
;MSNFEKKKLEMDFKNFTSRNFERPNDCKNLAQVRFYVSELCGKIEEFEKRFNYVPTWAYSLLSQYNAKQNSMVHIEFVKIYS
;
A
#
# COMPACT_ATOMS: atom_id res chain seq x y z
N MET A 1 1.08 3.59 -24.22
CA MET A 1 -0.06 2.87 -23.61
C MET A 1 -1.35 3.61 -23.85
N SER A 2 -2.35 2.91 -24.37
CA SER A 2 -3.71 3.40 -24.50
C SER A 2 -4.38 3.56 -23.13
N ASN A 3 -5.45 4.37 -23.06
CA ASN A 3 -6.25 4.52 -21.84
C ASN A 3 -6.88 3.19 -21.39
N PHE A 4 -7.13 2.26 -22.31
CA PHE A 4 -7.64 0.92 -21.99
C PHE A 4 -6.60 0.09 -21.25
N GLU A 5 -5.35 0.10 -21.71
CA GLU A 5 -4.24 -0.62 -21.05
C GLU A 5 -3.96 -0.06 -19.66
N LYS A 6 -3.99 1.27 -19.50
CA LYS A 6 -3.83 1.92 -18.18
C LYS A 6 -4.92 1.48 -17.20
N LYS A 7 -6.19 1.46 -17.65
CA LYS A 7 -7.32 0.97 -16.83
C LYS A 7 -7.18 -0.51 -16.48
N LYS A 8 -6.69 -1.34 -17.40
CA LYS A 8 -6.44 -2.75 -17.16
C LYS A 8 -5.37 -2.95 -16.08
N LEU A 9 -4.25 -2.25 -16.19
CA LEU A 9 -3.19 -2.28 -15.17
C LEU A 9 -3.69 -1.78 -13.80
N GLU A 10 -4.52 -0.73 -13.78
CA GLU A 10 -5.17 -0.24 -12.56
C GLU A 10 -6.04 -1.33 -11.90
N MET A 11 -6.83 -2.04 -12.70
CA MET A 11 -7.70 -3.12 -12.23
C MET A 11 -6.88 -4.30 -11.71
N ASP A 12 -5.81 -4.69 -12.42
CA ASP A 12 -4.92 -5.77 -12.00
C ASP A 12 -4.22 -5.44 -10.67
N PHE A 13 -3.78 -4.19 -10.51
CA PHE A 13 -3.18 -3.71 -9.26
C PHE A 13 -4.18 -3.72 -8.10
N LYS A 14 -5.42 -3.25 -8.33
CA LYS A 14 -6.50 -3.33 -7.34
C LYS A 14 -6.82 -4.77 -6.95
N ASN A 15 -6.90 -5.67 -7.92
CA ASN A 15 -7.15 -7.09 -7.67
C ASN A 15 -6.02 -7.71 -6.85
N PHE A 16 -4.75 -7.42 -7.18
CA PHE A 16 -3.60 -7.87 -6.41
C PHE A 16 -3.67 -7.40 -4.95
N THR A 17 -3.85 -6.10 -4.74
CA THR A 17 -3.90 -5.52 -3.38
C THR A 17 -5.09 -6.05 -2.58
N SER A 18 -6.27 -6.19 -3.19
CA SER A 18 -7.46 -6.72 -2.50
C SER A 18 -7.37 -8.19 -2.07
N ARG A 19 -6.55 -8.99 -2.77
CA ARG A 19 -6.37 -10.43 -2.47
C ARG A 19 -5.26 -10.69 -1.47
N ASN A 20 -4.22 -9.85 -1.47
CA ASN A 20 -3.02 -10.09 -0.69
C ASN A 20 -2.94 -9.22 0.57
N PHE A 21 -3.59 -8.05 0.58
CA PHE A 21 -3.48 -7.10 1.68
C PHE A 21 -4.82 -6.90 2.40
N GLU A 22 -4.78 -6.93 3.73
CA GLU A 22 -5.88 -6.44 4.55
C GLU A 22 -5.99 -4.92 4.46
N ARG A 23 -7.19 -4.37 4.63
CA ARG A 23 -7.37 -2.91 4.60
C ARG A 23 -6.53 -2.26 5.70
N PRO A 24 -6.00 -1.04 5.50
CA PRO A 24 -5.22 -0.34 6.51
C PRO A 24 -5.91 -0.28 7.88
N ASN A 25 -7.23 -0.12 7.91
CA ASN A 25 -7.99 -0.06 9.16
C ASN A 25 -8.07 -1.41 9.91
N ASP A 26 -8.01 -2.53 9.18
CA ASP A 26 -8.14 -3.88 9.72
C ASP A 26 -6.79 -4.45 10.21
N CYS A 27 -5.67 -3.81 9.84
CA CYS A 27 -4.33 -4.21 10.25
C CYS A 27 -4.18 -4.18 11.78
N LYS A 28 -3.64 -5.25 12.35
CA LYS A 28 -3.61 -5.48 13.80
C LYS A 28 -2.29 -5.11 14.47
N ASN A 29 -1.19 -5.04 13.73
CA ASN A 29 0.13 -4.73 14.28
C ASN A 29 1.04 -4.02 13.27
N LEU A 30 2.10 -3.40 13.77
CA LEU A 30 3.06 -2.64 12.96
C LEU A 30 3.86 -3.52 11.99
N ALA A 31 4.15 -4.77 12.35
CA ALA A 31 4.90 -5.68 11.48
C ALA A 31 4.12 -5.99 10.20
N GLN A 32 2.81 -6.23 10.33
CA GLN A 32 1.90 -6.43 9.20
C GLN A 32 1.83 -5.20 8.29
N VAL A 33 1.68 -4.00 8.86
CA VAL A 33 1.65 -2.76 8.08
C VAL A 33 2.97 -2.54 7.34
N ARG A 34 4.12 -2.74 8.00
CA ARG A 34 5.45 -2.62 7.39
C ARG A 34 5.66 -3.62 6.26
N PHE A 35 5.20 -4.86 6.44
CA PHE A 35 5.25 -5.89 5.40
C PHE A 35 4.44 -5.47 4.16
N TYR A 36 3.19 -5.02 4.35
CA TYR A 36 2.36 -4.56 3.24
C TYR A 36 2.93 -3.32 2.54
N VAL A 37 3.50 -2.36 3.28
CA VAL A 37 4.19 -1.20 2.69
C VAL A 37 5.37 -1.65 1.83
N SER A 38 6.19 -2.58 2.32
CA SER A 38 7.34 -3.11 1.58
C SER A 38 6.91 -3.82 0.29
N GLU A 39 5.92 -4.72 0.37
CA GLU A 39 5.38 -5.43 -0.79
C GLU A 39 4.72 -4.48 -1.79
N LEU A 40 3.98 -3.48 -1.31
CA LEU A 40 3.33 -2.47 -2.15
C LEU A 40 4.38 -1.63 -2.91
N CYS A 41 5.44 -1.19 -2.24
CA CYS A 41 6.55 -0.48 -2.87
C CYS A 41 7.24 -1.34 -3.93
N GLY A 42 7.53 -2.61 -3.62
CA GLY A 42 8.10 -3.55 -4.60
C GLY A 42 7.21 -3.72 -5.83
N LYS A 43 5.89 -3.78 -5.63
CA LYS A 43 4.94 -3.90 -6.75
C LYS A 43 4.83 -2.62 -7.58
N ILE A 44 4.90 -1.45 -6.93
CA ILE A 44 4.94 -0.15 -7.60
C ILE A 44 6.18 -0.05 -8.48
N GLU A 45 7.36 -0.41 -7.96
CA GLU A 45 8.61 -0.41 -8.74
C GLU A 45 8.54 -1.39 -9.92
N GLU A 46 7.94 -2.57 -9.74
CA GLU A 46 7.76 -3.53 -10.83
C GLU A 46 6.89 -2.94 -11.95
N PHE A 47 5.81 -2.23 -11.59
CA PHE A 47 4.93 -1.57 -12.55
C PHE A 47 5.63 -0.41 -13.26
N GLU A 48 6.39 0.39 -12.53
CA GLU A 48 7.18 1.48 -13.09
C GLU A 48 8.24 0.94 -14.07
N LYS A 49 9.01 -0.08 -13.70
CA LYS A 49 10.05 -0.66 -14.56
C LYS A 49 9.48 -1.37 -15.79
N ARG A 50 8.35 -2.08 -15.66
CA ARG A 50 7.78 -2.87 -16.77
C ARG A 50 6.89 -2.07 -17.71
N PHE A 51 6.12 -1.13 -17.18
CA PHE A 51 5.09 -0.43 -17.94
C PHE A 51 5.31 1.08 -18.03
N ASN A 52 6.35 1.61 -17.37
CA ASN A 52 6.60 3.05 -17.23
C ASN A 52 5.34 3.81 -16.76
N TYR A 53 4.54 3.16 -15.93
CA TYR A 53 3.25 3.64 -15.47
C TYR A 53 2.91 3.05 -14.11
N VAL A 54 2.61 3.93 -13.15
CA VAL A 54 2.13 3.56 -11.83
C VAL A 54 0.71 4.09 -11.66
N PRO A 55 -0.27 3.23 -11.31
CA PRO A 55 -1.61 3.65 -10.95
C PRO A 55 -1.63 4.71 -9.84
N THR A 56 -2.40 5.79 -10.00
CA THR A 56 -2.56 6.81 -8.94
C THR A 56 -3.05 6.22 -7.63
N TRP A 57 -3.94 5.22 -7.72
CA TRP A 57 -4.44 4.47 -6.57
C TRP A 57 -3.33 3.85 -5.72
N ALA A 58 -2.21 3.43 -6.34
CA ALA A 58 -1.10 2.80 -5.61
C ALA A 58 -0.49 3.76 -4.58
N TYR A 59 -0.26 5.01 -4.97
CA TYR A 59 0.23 6.06 -4.06
C TYR A 59 -0.81 6.42 -3.00
N SER A 60 -2.09 6.47 -3.35
CA SER A 60 -3.17 6.69 -2.37
C SER A 60 -3.22 5.58 -1.33
N LEU A 61 -3.04 4.32 -1.74
CA LEU A 61 -3.02 3.17 -0.83
C LEU A 61 -1.79 3.19 0.07
N LEU A 62 -0.62 3.51 -0.48
CA LEU A 62 0.62 3.67 0.29
C LEU A 62 0.48 4.74 1.37
N SER A 63 -0.12 5.88 1.03
CA SER A 63 -0.40 6.96 2.00
C SER A 63 -1.31 6.49 3.14
N GLN A 64 -2.33 5.69 2.85
CA GLN A 64 -3.23 5.14 3.89
C GLN A 64 -2.51 4.18 4.84
N TYR A 65 -1.66 3.28 4.34
CA TYR A 65 -0.86 2.40 5.20
C TYR A 65 0.13 3.19 6.06
N ASN A 66 0.78 4.22 5.50
CA ASN A 66 1.68 5.09 6.26
C ASN A 66 0.94 5.85 7.38
N ALA A 67 -0.27 6.36 7.10
CA ALA A 67 -1.09 7.01 8.12
C ALA A 67 -1.45 6.04 9.27
N LYS A 68 -1.81 4.79 8.94
CA LYS A 68 -2.07 3.74 9.94
C LYS A 68 -0.82 3.42 10.76
N GLN A 69 0.33 3.28 10.10
CA GLN A 69 1.61 3.02 10.76
C GLN A 69 1.92 4.11 11.78
N ASN A 70 1.80 5.38 11.38
CA ASN A 70 2.07 6.52 12.27
C ASN A 70 1.13 6.54 13.48
N SER A 71 -0.15 6.24 13.28
CA SER A 71 -1.11 6.13 14.38
C SER A 71 -0.74 5.03 15.38
N MET A 72 -0.34 3.84 14.90
CA MET A 72 0.10 2.74 15.75
C MET A 72 1.38 3.07 16.52
N VAL A 73 2.39 3.66 15.85
CA VAL A 73 3.64 4.10 16.50
C VAL A 73 3.35 5.11 17.59
N HIS A 74 2.45 6.07 17.34
CA HIS A 74 2.09 7.07 18.34
C HIS A 74 1.44 6.43 19.58
N ILE A 75 0.53 5.47 19.39
CA ILE A 75 -0.11 4.74 20.51
C ILE A 75 0.94 3.97 21.32
N GLU A 76 1.86 3.26 20.66
CA GLU A 76 2.94 2.54 21.35
C GLU A 76 3.85 3.49 22.13
N PHE A 77 4.23 4.62 21.54
CA PHE A 77 5.05 5.64 22.20
C PHE A 77 4.37 6.17 23.46
N VAL A 78 3.11 6.59 23.36
CA VAL A 78 2.33 7.07 24.53
C VAL A 78 2.26 5.98 25.60
N LYS A 79 2.03 4.72 25.24
CA LYS A 79 1.96 3.62 26.20
C LYS A 79 3.28 3.34 26.93
N ILE A 80 4.42 3.53 26.27
CA ILE A 80 5.75 3.28 26.85
C ILE A 80 6.21 4.43 27.75
N TYR A 81 5.85 5.66 27.40
CA TYR A 81 6.38 6.88 28.02
C TYR A 81 5.34 7.71 28.82
N SER A 82 4.14 7.17 29.07
CA SER A 82 3.17 7.71 30.03
C SER A 82 3.28 7.01 31.39
#